data_AF-A0A1Y1M729-F1
#
_entry.id   AF-A0A1Y1M729-F1
#
_cell.length_a   1.000
_cell.length_b   1.000
_cell.length_c   1.000
_cell.angle_alpha   90.00
_cell.angle_beta   90.00
_cell.angle_gamma   90.00
#
_symmetry.space_group_name_H-M   'P 1'
#
loop_
_entity.id
_entity.type
_entity.pdbx_description
1 polymer ?
#
loop_
_entity_poly.entity_id
_entity_poly.type
_entity_poly.pdbx_seq_one_letter_code
_entity_poly.pdbx_strand_id
1 'polypeptide(L)'
;MHRNLEFRIVSQRIFPARAQYYFTSKWSAMGTVHFIALSLFFVGAYASVCPKIITRKEWDARDPETITYVVFPLDMVVIHHTASPTCETRSQCTELVQNIQNFHLDNAELGDIGYSFLIGGDGNIYEGRGWHKHGAHTFGYNGKSVGIAFIGDFRSVLPTDKAMQAAKDLLACGVELGEITNDYKLYGGKQLIATLSPGGKLYSRIRNWSHFQEKSP
;
A
#
# COMPACT_ATOMS: atom_id res chain seq x y z
N MET A 1 21.23 14.90 49.30
CA MET A 1 21.07 15.30 47.88
C MET A 1 20.51 14.10 47.11
N HIS A 2 19.18 14.00 47.03
CA HIS A 2 18.49 13.00 46.21
C HIS A 2 17.55 13.77 45.28
N ARG A 3 17.67 13.57 43.97
CA ARG A 3 16.67 14.03 43.00
C ARG A 3 16.02 12.81 42.38
N ASN A 4 14.74 12.65 42.64
CA ASN A 4 13.85 11.75 41.92
C ASN A 4 13.57 12.33 40.53
N LEU A 5 13.64 11.50 39.49
CA LEU A 5 13.20 11.81 38.14
C LEU A 5 11.74 11.36 37.99
N GLU A 6 10.82 12.32 37.84
CA GLU A 6 9.43 12.04 37.46
C GLU A 6 9.32 11.91 35.93
N PHE A 7 8.75 10.80 35.46
CA PHE A 7 8.34 10.62 34.08
C PHE A 7 6.95 11.24 33.86
N ARG A 8 6.87 12.31 33.07
CA ARG A 8 5.60 12.85 32.57
C ARG A 8 5.18 12.15 31.29
N ILE A 9 4.05 11.45 31.36
CA ILE A 9 3.29 10.96 30.22
C ILE A 9 2.65 12.17 29.52
N VAL A 10 3.02 12.44 28.27
CA VAL A 10 2.34 13.43 27.43
C VAL A 10 1.26 12.72 26.64
N SER A 11 0.01 12.93 27.07
CA SER A 11 -1.21 12.42 26.46
C SER A 11 -1.55 13.16 25.16
N GLN A 12 -1.89 12.37 24.15
CA GLN A 12 -2.88 12.59 23.07
C GLN A 12 -2.80 13.89 22.26
N ARG A 13 -2.27 13.77 21.02
CA ARG A 13 -2.45 14.77 19.96
C ARG A 13 -3.79 14.56 19.24
N ILE A 14 -4.65 15.51 19.54
CA ILE A 14 -5.81 16.05 18.82
C ILE A 14 -5.69 15.90 17.29
N PHE A 15 -6.68 15.27 16.66
CA PHE A 15 -6.94 15.33 15.21
C PHE A 15 -7.56 16.69 14.81
N PRO A 16 -7.24 17.27 13.64
CA PRO A 16 -7.83 18.55 13.22
C PRO A 16 -9.24 18.38 12.66
N ALA A 17 -10.07 19.38 12.95
CA ALA A 17 -11.48 19.49 12.61
C ALA A 17 -11.73 19.63 11.09
N ARG A 18 -12.82 19.01 10.62
CA ARG A 18 -13.31 19.08 9.24
C ARG A 18 -14.05 20.40 9.00
N ALA A 19 -13.74 21.06 7.89
CA ALA A 19 -14.41 22.28 7.43
C ALA A 19 -15.92 22.05 7.21
N GLN A 20 -16.75 22.91 7.81
CA GLN A 20 -18.19 22.97 7.54
C GLN A 20 -18.47 24.10 6.54
N TYR A 21 -19.08 23.75 5.41
CA TYR A 21 -19.68 24.68 4.47
C TYR A 21 -21.00 25.20 5.06
N TYR A 22 -21.09 26.51 5.30
CA TYR A 22 -22.35 27.16 5.69
C TYR A 22 -23.16 27.52 4.43
N PHE A 23 -24.29 26.86 4.25
CA PHE A 23 -25.34 27.30 3.32
C PHE A 23 -26.31 28.20 4.11
N THR A 24 -26.36 29.50 3.80
CA THR A 24 -27.34 30.41 4.41
C THR A 24 -28.61 30.42 3.57
N SER A 25 -29.69 29.80 4.04
CA SER A 25 -31.05 30.04 3.53
C SER A 25 -31.79 30.97 4.49
N LYS A 26 -32.26 32.11 3.98
CA LYS A 26 -33.14 33.05 4.70
C LYS A 26 -34.55 32.45 4.74
N TRP A 27 -35.12 32.28 5.93
CA TRP A 27 -36.57 32.10 6.11
C TRP A 27 -37.07 32.95 7.27
N SER A 28 -38.12 33.72 7.00
CA SER A 28 -38.83 34.60 7.93
C SER A 28 -39.67 33.81 8.94
N ALA A 29 -39.86 34.41 10.10
CA ALA A 29 -40.47 33.87 11.31
C ALA A 29 -41.89 33.28 11.17
N MET A 30 -42.17 32.21 11.92
CA MET A 30 -43.24 32.09 12.95
C MET A 30 -43.49 30.61 13.30
N GLY A 31 -43.58 30.31 14.60
CA GLY A 31 -44.18 29.06 15.11
C GLY A 31 -43.22 28.12 15.84
N THR A 32 -43.22 28.18 17.17
CA THR A 32 -42.48 27.28 18.07
C THR A 32 -43.14 25.89 18.06
N VAL A 33 -42.52 24.93 17.38
CA VAL A 33 -42.83 23.50 17.54
C VAL A 33 -41.57 22.83 18.11
N HIS A 34 -41.66 22.33 19.34
CA HIS A 34 -40.58 21.57 19.98
C HIS A 34 -40.43 20.22 19.28
N PHE A 35 -39.57 20.15 18.26
CA PHE A 35 -39.09 18.89 17.72
C PHE A 35 -37.90 18.43 18.58
N ILE A 36 -38.14 17.50 19.50
CA ILE A 36 -37.06 16.73 20.12
C ILE A 36 -36.51 15.80 19.04
N ALA A 37 -35.48 16.27 18.34
CA ALA A 37 -34.73 15.46 17.40
C ALA A 37 -33.90 14.45 18.20
N LEU A 38 -34.40 13.23 18.34
CA LEU A 38 -33.63 12.11 18.85
C LEU A 38 -32.52 11.79 17.83
N SER A 39 -31.36 12.43 17.97
CA SER A 39 -30.21 12.17 17.11
C SER A 39 -29.68 10.77 17.41
N LEU A 40 -30.11 9.79 16.61
CA LEU A 40 -29.44 8.50 16.52
C LEU A 40 -28.02 8.76 16.00
N PHE A 41 -27.06 8.83 16.92
CA PHE A 41 -25.65 8.75 16.58
C PHE A 41 -25.41 7.34 16.03
N PHE A 42 -25.53 7.18 14.71
CA PHE A 42 -24.96 6.03 14.01
C PHE A 42 -23.44 6.12 14.18
N VAL A 43 -22.92 5.48 15.23
CA VAL A 43 -21.50 5.15 15.31
C VAL A 43 -21.27 4.02 14.31
N GLY A 44 -21.11 4.40 13.04
CA GLY A 44 -20.63 3.48 12.01
C GLY A 44 -19.25 3.00 12.44
N ALA A 45 -19.10 1.70 12.66
CA ALA A 45 -17.80 1.10 12.85
C ALA A 45 -16.98 1.35 11.58
N TYR A 46 -16.02 2.27 11.65
CA TYR A 46 -15.00 2.41 10.60
C TYR A 46 -14.19 1.11 10.64
N ALA A 47 -14.40 0.24 9.66
CA ALA A 47 -13.53 -0.92 9.46
C ALA A 47 -12.09 -0.39 9.33
N SER A 48 -11.14 -1.08 9.98
CA SER A 48 -9.72 -0.74 9.84
C SER A 48 -9.36 -0.70 8.35
N VAL A 49 -8.87 0.44 7.88
CA VAL A 49 -8.48 0.67 6.47
C VAL A 49 -7.36 -0.28 6.04
N CYS A 50 -6.61 -0.81 7.02
CA CYS A 50 -5.48 -1.68 6.76
C CYS A 50 -5.88 -3.12 6.44
N PRO A 51 -5.54 -3.63 5.24
CA PRO A 51 -5.76 -5.01 4.89
C PRO A 51 -4.81 -5.92 5.70
N LYS A 52 -5.20 -7.17 5.90
CA LYS A 52 -4.31 -8.17 6.48
C LYS A 52 -3.17 -8.46 5.50
N ILE A 53 -1.93 -8.31 5.97
CA ILE A 53 -0.72 -8.69 5.23
C ILE A 53 -0.28 -10.07 5.72
N ILE A 54 -0.05 -11.00 4.79
CA ILE A 54 0.60 -12.28 5.06
C ILE A 54 2.09 -11.99 5.28
N THR A 55 2.51 -12.10 6.53
CA THR A 55 3.87 -11.79 6.95
C THR A 55 4.88 -12.76 6.36
N ARG A 56 6.16 -12.36 6.32
CA ARG A 56 7.29 -13.24 5.96
C ARG A 56 7.25 -14.61 6.63
N LYS A 57 6.92 -14.64 7.93
CA LYS A 57 6.80 -15.88 8.69
C LYS A 57 5.62 -16.74 8.22
N GLU A 58 4.48 -16.13 7.87
CA GLU A 58 3.28 -16.85 7.46
C GLU A 58 3.39 -17.50 6.06
N TRP A 59 4.28 -17.01 5.19
CA TRP A 59 4.58 -17.63 3.89
C TRP A 59 5.90 -18.40 3.87
N ASP A 60 6.54 -18.59 5.04
CA ASP A 60 7.81 -19.33 5.20
C ASP A 60 8.97 -18.73 4.39
N ALA A 61 9.17 -17.43 4.55
CA ALA A 61 10.27 -16.71 3.92
C ALA A 61 11.63 -17.19 4.39
N ARG A 62 12.56 -17.36 3.44
CA ARG A 62 13.99 -17.40 3.76
C ARG A 62 14.43 -16.07 4.36
N ASP A 63 15.46 -16.13 5.20
CA ASP A 63 16.10 -14.94 5.73
C ASP A 63 16.77 -14.13 4.59
N PRO A 64 16.71 -12.80 4.64
CA PRO A 64 17.45 -11.96 3.70
C PRO A 64 18.96 -12.07 3.96
N GLU A 65 19.77 -12.06 2.91
CA GLU A 65 21.24 -12.02 3.01
C GLU A 65 21.72 -10.64 3.48
N THR A 66 21.02 -9.58 3.07
CA THR A 66 21.34 -8.21 3.44
C THR A 66 20.09 -7.41 3.76
N ILE A 67 20.20 -6.48 4.71
CA ILE A 67 19.12 -5.56 5.08
C ILE A 67 19.67 -4.14 5.03
N THR A 68 19.03 -3.30 4.23
CA THR A 68 19.26 -1.85 4.21
C THR A 68 17.93 -1.16 4.44
N TYR A 69 17.88 -0.20 5.36
CA TYR A 69 16.66 0.52 5.72
C TYR A 69 16.49 1.78 4.89
N VAL A 70 15.24 2.11 4.57
CA VAL A 70 14.88 3.38 3.91
C VAL A 70 14.62 4.47 4.95
N VAL A 71 14.73 5.72 4.53
CA VAL A 71 14.16 6.85 5.27
C VAL A 71 12.71 7.01 4.84
N PHE A 72 11.79 6.93 5.79
CA PHE A 72 10.34 7.03 5.57
C PHE A 72 9.77 8.36 6.12
N PRO A 73 8.59 8.83 5.68
CA PRO A 73 7.72 8.23 4.65
C PRO A 73 8.34 8.25 3.26
N LEU A 74 8.03 7.24 2.44
CA LEU A 74 8.40 7.22 1.03
C LEU A 74 7.38 8.00 0.18
N ASP A 75 7.84 8.71 -0.84
CA ASP A 75 6.98 9.56 -1.69
C ASP A 75 6.66 8.92 -3.06
N MET A 76 7.03 7.66 -3.26
CA MET A 76 6.86 6.97 -4.55
C MET A 76 6.43 5.52 -4.41
N VAL A 77 5.57 5.08 -5.33
CA VAL A 77 5.14 3.70 -5.49
C VAL A 77 5.38 3.27 -6.93
N VAL A 78 5.96 2.08 -7.11
CA VAL A 78 6.16 1.47 -8.43
C VAL A 78 5.40 0.16 -8.54
N ILE A 79 4.45 0.12 -9.47
CA ILE A 79 3.66 -1.07 -9.78
C ILE A 79 4.39 -1.95 -10.79
N HIS A 80 4.49 -3.23 -10.47
CA HIS A 80 5.08 -4.28 -11.29
C HIS A 80 4.12 -5.45 -11.51
N HIS A 81 4.47 -6.32 -12.46
CA HIS A 81 4.02 -7.70 -12.50
C HIS A 81 5.22 -8.63 -12.29
N THR A 82 4.99 -9.85 -11.84
CA THR A 82 6.06 -10.84 -11.64
C THR A 82 6.46 -11.56 -12.93
N ALA A 83 5.63 -11.47 -13.98
CA ALA A 83 5.75 -12.27 -15.20
C ALA A 83 5.76 -13.80 -14.94
N SER A 84 5.17 -14.22 -13.82
CA SER A 84 4.95 -15.61 -13.44
C SER A 84 3.56 -16.09 -13.90
N PRO A 85 3.21 -17.37 -13.69
CA PRO A 85 1.81 -17.80 -13.66
C PRO A 85 0.99 -17.00 -12.63
N THR A 86 -0.33 -16.98 -12.81
CA THR A 86 -1.26 -16.46 -11.81
C THR A 86 -1.55 -17.51 -10.74
N CYS A 87 -2.12 -17.08 -9.61
CA CYS A 87 -2.57 -17.95 -8.52
C CYS A 87 -3.94 -17.49 -8.01
N GLU A 88 -4.77 -18.43 -7.55
CA GLU A 88 -6.15 -18.12 -7.14
C GLU A 88 -6.44 -18.46 -5.67
N THR A 89 -5.60 -19.31 -5.08
CA THR A 89 -5.68 -19.75 -3.68
C THR A 89 -4.45 -19.30 -2.90
N ARG A 90 -4.60 -19.17 -1.57
CA ARG A 90 -3.49 -18.81 -0.67
C ARG A 90 -2.29 -19.77 -0.81
N SER A 91 -2.55 -21.07 -0.94
CA SER A 91 -1.47 -22.06 -1.08
C SER A 91 -0.66 -21.85 -2.36
N GLN A 92 -1.34 -21.70 -3.50
CA GLN A 92 -0.67 -21.45 -4.79
C GLN A 92 0.09 -20.13 -4.79
N CYS A 93 -0.50 -19.08 -4.23
CA CYS A 93 0.15 -17.78 -4.19
C CYS A 93 1.37 -17.80 -3.24
N THR A 94 1.27 -18.49 -2.10
CA THR A 94 2.41 -18.70 -1.19
C THR A 94 3.56 -19.42 -1.91
N GLU A 95 3.26 -20.51 -2.62
CA GLU A 95 4.25 -21.25 -3.41
C GLU A 95 4.92 -20.37 -4.48
N LEU A 96 4.15 -19.54 -5.19
CA LEU A 96 4.72 -18.61 -6.17
C LEU A 96 5.60 -17.54 -5.51
N VAL A 97 5.20 -16.99 -4.35
CA VAL A 97 6.03 -16.02 -3.61
C VAL A 97 7.35 -16.65 -3.18
N GLN A 98 7.33 -17.90 -2.69
CA GLN A 98 8.54 -18.65 -2.35
C GLN A 98 9.43 -18.88 -3.57
N ASN A 99 8.86 -19.31 -4.70
CA ASN A 99 9.62 -19.51 -5.93
C ASN A 99 10.25 -18.21 -6.45
N ILE A 100 9.54 -17.09 -6.34
CA ILE A 100 10.07 -15.77 -6.69
C ILE A 100 11.21 -15.38 -5.74
N GLN A 101 11.09 -15.62 -4.42
CA GLN A 101 12.18 -15.36 -3.49
C GLN A 101 13.42 -16.22 -3.81
N ASN A 102 13.22 -17.53 -4.05
CA ASN A 102 14.31 -18.45 -4.39
C ASN A 102 15.03 -17.99 -5.64
N PHE A 103 14.30 -17.66 -6.71
CA PHE A 103 14.92 -17.12 -7.93
C PHE A 103 15.69 -15.82 -7.65
N HIS A 104 15.13 -14.91 -6.86
CA HIS A 104 15.79 -13.64 -6.55
C HIS A 104 17.06 -13.79 -5.70
N LEU A 105 17.10 -14.76 -4.79
CA LEU A 105 18.27 -15.08 -3.98
C LEU A 105 19.30 -15.85 -4.81
N ASP A 106 18.89 -16.97 -5.39
CA ASP A 106 19.81 -17.99 -5.91
C ASP A 106 20.24 -17.71 -7.36
N ASN A 107 19.47 -16.93 -8.13
CA ASN A 107 19.76 -16.67 -9.55
C ASN A 107 19.97 -15.20 -9.89
N ALA A 108 19.27 -14.28 -9.22
CA ALA A 108 19.37 -12.85 -9.49
C ALA A 108 20.25 -12.08 -8.48
N GLU A 109 20.75 -12.76 -7.43
CA GLU A 109 21.69 -12.21 -6.44
C GLU A 109 21.20 -10.90 -5.80
N LEU A 110 19.89 -10.80 -5.52
CA LEU A 110 19.28 -9.57 -5.01
C LEU A 110 19.40 -9.43 -3.47
N GLY A 111 19.86 -10.48 -2.78
CA GLY A 111 19.96 -10.56 -1.33
C GLY A 111 18.62 -10.72 -0.58
N ASP A 112 17.48 -10.69 -1.29
CA ASP A 112 16.13 -11.08 -0.84
C ASP A 112 15.17 -10.96 -2.05
N ILE A 113 13.90 -11.34 -1.88
CA ILE A 113 12.84 -11.03 -2.84
C ILE A 113 12.83 -9.54 -3.22
N GLY A 114 12.83 -9.20 -4.51
CA GLY A 114 13.07 -7.82 -4.94
C GLY A 114 11.97 -6.81 -4.63
N TYR A 115 10.74 -7.25 -4.38
CA TYR A 115 9.58 -6.38 -4.19
C TYR A 115 9.31 -6.08 -2.70
N SER A 116 8.76 -4.90 -2.40
CA SER A 116 8.29 -4.56 -1.05
C SER A 116 7.08 -5.41 -0.68
N PHE A 117 6.12 -5.53 -1.62
CA PHE A 117 4.91 -6.34 -1.47
C PHE A 117 4.57 -7.08 -2.76
N LEU A 118 3.94 -8.24 -2.62
CA LEU A 118 3.37 -8.99 -3.73
C LEU A 118 1.87 -9.18 -3.49
N ILE A 119 1.07 -9.15 -4.56
CA ILE A 119 -0.39 -9.30 -4.48
C ILE A 119 -0.81 -10.47 -5.34
N GLY A 120 -1.36 -11.49 -4.69
CA GLY A 120 -1.85 -12.69 -5.36
C GLY A 120 -3.16 -12.46 -6.08
N GLY A 121 -3.41 -13.27 -7.11
CA GLY A 121 -4.72 -13.30 -7.75
C GLY A 121 -5.83 -13.76 -6.80
N ASP A 122 -5.47 -14.32 -5.63
CA ASP A 122 -6.30 -14.65 -4.48
C ASP A 122 -6.80 -13.43 -3.68
N GLY A 123 -6.22 -12.24 -3.89
CA GLY A 123 -6.53 -10.99 -3.19
C GLY A 123 -5.73 -10.78 -1.90
N ASN A 124 -4.82 -11.70 -1.55
CA ASN A 124 -3.94 -11.52 -0.39
C ASN A 124 -2.72 -10.67 -0.75
N ILE A 125 -2.22 -9.93 0.25
CA ILE A 125 -0.97 -9.17 0.18
C ILE A 125 0.08 -9.97 0.92
N TYR A 126 1.20 -10.25 0.26
CA TYR A 126 2.35 -10.96 0.78
C TYR A 126 3.47 -9.96 1.06
N GLU A 127 3.95 -9.94 2.29
CA GLU A 127 5.10 -9.12 2.69
C GLU A 127 6.36 -9.64 1.98
N GLY A 128 6.90 -8.85 1.05
CA GLY A 128 8.22 -9.10 0.50
C GLY A 128 9.28 -8.52 1.44
N ARG A 129 9.94 -7.44 1.03
CA ARG A 129 10.84 -6.69 1.92
C ARG A 129 10.10 -5.84 2.95
N GLY A 130 8.82 -5.53 2.71
CA GLY A 130 7.99 -4.70 3.57
C GLY A 130 8.24 -3.19 3.37
N TRP A 131 7.72 -2.38 4.29
CA TRP A 131 7.74 -0.92 4.20
C TRP A 131 9.12 -0.29 4.41
N HIS A 132 9.90 -0.81 5.36
CA HIS A 132 11.07 -0.10 5.88
C HIS A 132 12.41 -0.53 5.27
N LYS A 133 12.40 -1.36 4.23
CA LYS A 133 13.63 -1.93 3.64
C LYS A 133 13.77 -1.56 2.16
N HIS A 134 15.01 -1.33 1.73
CA HIS A 134 15.35 -1.11 0.34
C HIS A 134 14.91 -2.29 -0.54
N GLY A 135 14.15 -1.97 -1.59
CA GLY A 135 13.80 -2.89 -2.66
C GLY A 135 14.97 -3.32 -3.54
N ALA A 136 14.69 -4.20 -4.50
CA ALA A 136 15.52 -4.48 -5.67
C ALA A 136 14.67 -4.57 -6.96
N HIS A 137 13.53 -3.87 -7.00
CA HIS A 137 12.50 -3.97 -8.03
C HIS A 137 12.63 -2.94 -9.16
N THR A 138 13.28 -1.80 -8.92
CA THR A 138 13.41 -0.71 -9.90
C THR A 138 14.77 -0.02 -9.73
N PHE A 139 15.70 -0.30 -10.64
CA PHE A 139 17.03 0.33 -10.63
C PHE A 139 16.94 1.86 -10.59
N GLY A 140 17.68 2.49 -9.66
CA GLY A 140 17.64 3.94 -9.42
C GLY A 140 16.48 4.45 -8.54
N TYR A 141 15.52 3.59 -8.19
CA TYR A 141 14.34 3.96 -7.41
C TYR A 141 14.10 3.11 -6.15
N ASN A 142 14.86 2.03 -5.97
CA ASN A 142 14.74 1.08 -4.84
C ASN A 142 14.76 1.69 -3.43
N GLY A 143 15.55 2.75 -3.22
CA GLY A 143 15.70 3.40 -1.90
C GLY A 143 14.72 4.54 -1.64
N LYS A 144 13.86 4.86 -2.61
CA LYS A 144 12.93 5.98 -2.55
C LYS A 144 11.51 5.59 -2.96
N SER A 145 11.23 4.30 -3.12
CA SER A 145 9.91 3.84 -3.54
C SER A 145 9.52 2.50 -2.94
N VAL A 146 8.21 2.30 -2.80
CA VAL A 146 7.62 1.01 -2.46
C VAL A 146 7.31 0.26 -3.76
N GLY A 147 7.88 -0.93 -3.92
CA GLY A 147 7.63 -1.79 -5.07
C GLY A 147 6.51 -2.78 -4.80
N ILE A 148 5.41 -2.68 -5.54
CA ILE A 148 4.26 -3.59 -5.42
C ILE A 148 4.16 -4.41 -6.70
N ALA A 149 4.31 -5.73 -6.60
CA ALA A 149 4.19 -6.64 -7.74
C ALA A 149 2.88 -7.44 -7.71
N PHE A 150 2.13 -7.41 -8.80
CA PHE A 150 1.02 -8.35 -8.98
C PHE A 150 1.57 -9.70 -9.47
N ILE A 151 1.17 -10.78 -8.81
CA ILE A 151 1.60 -12.15 -9.18
C ILE A 151 0.87 -12.58 -10.45
N GLY A 152 1.59 -12.61 -11.57
CA GLY A 152 1.06 -12.98 -12.88
C GLY A 152 1.73 -12.24 -14.06
N ASP A 153 1.21 -12.49 -15.25
CA ASP A 153 1.57 -11.77 -16.49
C ASP A 153 0.39 -10.98 -17.05
N PHE A 154 0.37 -9.67 -16.81
CA PHE A 154 -0.71 -8.78 -17.19
C PHE A 154 -0.43 -7.99 -18.49
N ARG A 155 0.35 -8.56 -19.41
CA ARG A 155 0.53 -7.98 -20.75
C ARG A 155 -0.79 -7.91 -21.53
N SER A 156 -1.56 -8.99 -21.53
CA SER A 156 -2.79 -9.14 -22.32
C SER A 156 -4.06 -9.36 -21.49
N VAL A 157 -3.93 -9.65 -20.19
CA VAL A 157 -5.04 -9.87 -19.25
C VAL A 157 -4.93 -8.95 -18.02
N LEU A 158 -6.04 -8.70 -17.33
CA LEU A 158 -6.04 -7.92 -16.09
C LEU A 158 -5.81 -8.82 -14.87
N PRO A 159 -5.26 -8.29 -13.76
CA PRO A 159 -5.36 -8.95 -12.47
C PRO A 159 -6.82 -9.09 -12.04
N THR A 160 -7.08 -9.96 -11.06
CA THR A 160 -8.41 -10.09 -10.48
C THR A 160 -8.84 -8.80 -9.78
N ASP A 161 -10.15 -8.54 -9.71
CA ASP A 161 -10.67 -7.35 -9.04
C ASP A 161 -10.26 -7.28 -7.57
N LYS A 162 -10.21 -8.43 -6.88
CA LYS A 162 -9.74 -8.53 -5.50
C LYS A 162 -8.26 -8.17 -5.34
N ALA A 163 -7.40 -8.57 -6.28
CA ALA A 163 -6.00 -8.14 -6.27
C ALA A 163 -5.88 -6.62 -6.47
N MET A 164 -6.64 -6.05 -7.41
CA MET A 164 -6.64 -4.60 -7.64
C MET A 164 -7.17 -3.82 -6.43
N GLN A 165 -8.18 -4.35 -5.74
CA GLN A 165 -8.71 -3.74 -4.52
C GLN A 165 -7.70 -3.82 -3.38
N ALA A 166 -7.07 -4.98 -3.17
CA ALA A 166 -6.03 -5.17 -2.15
C ALA A 166 -4.86 -4.19 -2.33
N ALA A 167 -4.47 -3.88 -3.57
CA ALA A 167 -3.45 -2.88 -3.84
C ALA A 167 -3.88 -1.47 -3.39
N LYS A 168 -5.13 -1.09 -3.66
CA LYS A 168 -5.67 0.21 -3.22
C LYS A 168 -5.78 0.30 -1.71
N ASP A 169 -6.23 -0.78 -1.06
CA ASP A 169 -6.35 -0.85 0.40
C ASP A 169 -4.96 -0.77 1.05
N LEU A 170 -3.96 -1.44 0.48
CA LEU A 170 -2.56 -1.34 0.93
C LEU A 170 -2.03 0.10 0.82
N LEU A 171 -2.31 0.78 -0.29
CA LEU A 171 -1.91 2.18 -0.49
C LEU A 171 -2.60 3.12 0.49
N ALA A 172 -3.91 2.97 0.69
CA ALA A 172 -4.66 3.77 1.66
C ALA A 172 -4.13 3.56 3.08
N CYS A 173 -3.88 2.30 3.47
CA CYS A 173 -3.25 1.95 4.74
C CYS A 173 -1.85 2.56 4.89
N GLY A 174 -1.03 2.51 3.84
CA GLY A 174 0.31 3.10 3.85
C GLY A 174 0.28 4.61 4.10
N VAL A 175 -0.70 5.32 3.54
CA VAL A 175 -0.91 6.76 3.82
C VAL A 175 -1.37 6.97 5.27
N GLU A 176 -2.32 6.17 5.76
CA GLU A 176 -2.83 6.29 7.13
C GLU A 176 -1.77 6.02 8.19
N LEU A 177 -0.90 5.04 7.95
CA LEU A 177 0.22 4.69 8.84
C LEU A 177 1.42 5.63 8.71
N GLY A 178 1.45 6.51 7.70
CA GLY A 178 2.60 7.37 7.43
C GLY A 178 3.81 6.62 6.85
N GLU A 179 3.58 5.48 6.21
CA GLU A 179 4.60 4.72 5.48
C GLU A 179 4.91 5.34 4.12
N ILE A 180 3.87 5.89 3.48
CA ILE A 180 3.97 6.68 2.26
C ILE A 180 3.31 8.05 2.45
N THR A 181 3.80 9.07 1.73
CA THR A 181 3.23 10.42 1.83
C THR A 181 1.80 10.46 1.28
N ASN A 182 1.00 11.41 1.75
CA ASN A 182 -0.39 11.56 1.25
C ASN A 182 -0.47 11.99 -0.23
N ASP A 183 0.61 12.51 -0.78
CA ASP A 183 0.77 13.01 -2.14
C ASP A 183 1.76 12.15 -2.95
N TYR A 184 1.97 10.89 -2.55
CA TYR A 184 2.89 9.97 -3.20
C TYR A 184 2.66 9.92 -4.73
N LYS A 185 3.71 9.57 -5.46
CA LYS A 185 3.69 9.44 -6.92
C LYS A 185 3.64 7.98 -7.32
N LEU A 186 2.64 7.60 -8.12
CA LEU A 186 2.47 6.23 -8.61
C LEU A 186 2.95 6.09 -10.06
N TYR A 187 3.80 5.10 -10.29
CA TYR A 187 4.34 4.76 -11.60
C TYR A 187 4.15 3.27 -11.91
N GLY A 188 4.09 2.92 -13.20
CA GLY A 188 4.40 1.57 -13.66
C GLY A 188 5.91 1.42 -13.91
N GLY A 189 6.48 0.24 -13.65
CA GLY A 189 7.91 -0.02 -13.85
C GLY A 189 8.47 0.46 -15.20
N LYS A 190 7.72 0.27 -16.28
CA LYS A 190 8.06 0.69 -17.64
C LYS A 190 8.24 2.19 -17.86
N GLN A 191 7.77 3.02 -16.92
CA GLN A 191 8.00 4.47 -16.98
C GLN A 191 9.40 4.84 -16.50
N LEU A 192 10.05 3.98 -15.72
CA LEU A 192 11.28 4.30 -14.99
C LEU A 192 12.49 3.51 -15.49
N ILE A 193 12.27 2.30 -16.02
CA ILE A 193 13.32 1.43 -16.56
C ILE A 193 12.85 0.72 -17.83
N ALA A 194 13.80 0.19 -18.61
CA ALA A 194 13.54 -0.58 -19.83
C ALA A 194 12.94 -1.96 -19.51
N THR A 195 11.63 -2.01 -19.27
CA THR A 195 10.86 -3.23 -18.98
C THR A 195 9.45 -3.16 -19.59
N LEU A 196 8.81 -4.31 -19.77
CA LEU A 196 7.38 -4.39 -20.10
C LEU A 196 6.48 -4.31 -18.86
N SER A 197 7.03 -4.50 -17.66
CA SER A 197 6.31 -4.44 -16.39
C SER A 197 5.62 -3.09 -16.17
N PRO A 198 4.36 -3.01 -15.70
CA PRO A 198 3.54 -4.11 -15.15
C PRO A 198 2.70 -4.88 -16.19
N GLY A 199 3.02 -4.77 -17.48
CA GLY A 199 2.22 -5.32 -18.57
C GLY A 199 1.19 -4.33 -19.10
N GLY A 200 0.84 -4.43 -20.38
CA GLY A 200 0.00 -3.46 -21.08
C GLY A 200 -1.40 -3.28 -20.47
N LYS A 201 -2.08 -4.36 -20.07
CA LYS A 201 -3.42 -4.27 -19.49
C LYS A 201 -3.40 -3.67 -18.09
N LEU A 202 -2.51 -4.15 -17.21
CA LEU A 202 -2.37 -3.59 -15.86
C LEU A 202 -1.91 -2.13 -15.92
N TYR A 203 -0.94 -1.80 -16.78
CA TYR A 203 -0.52 -0.41 -16.98
C TYR A 203 -1.70 0.48 -17.38
N SER A 204 -2.50 0.06 -18.36
CA SER A 204 -3.69 0.82 -18.79
C SER A 204 -4.69 1.02 -17.66
N ARG A 205 -4.77 0.08 -16.72
CA ARG A 205 -5.67 0.14 -15.57
C ARG A 205 -5.20 1.11 -14.48
N ILE A 206 -3.91 1.11 -14.14
CA ILE A 206 -3.35 1.98 -13.09
C ILE A 206 -3.27 3.45 -13.50
N ARG A 207 -3.29 3.76 -14.80
CA ARG A 207 -3.42 5.16 -15.29
C ARG A 207 -4.65 5.89 -14.78
N ASN A 208 -5.69 5.13 -14.44
CA ASN A 208 -6.94 5.67 -13.90
C ASN A 208 -6.96 5.70 -12.37
N TRP A 209 -5.85 5.40 -11.70
CA TRP A 209 -5.77 5.49 -10.24
C TRP A 209 -5.39 6.90 -9.81
N SER A 210 -5.78 7.27 -8.59
CA SER A 210 -5.21 8.46 -7.95
C SER A 210 -3.69 8.32 -7.87
N HIS A 211 -2.98 9.45 -7.80
CA HIS A 211 -1.51 9.51 -7.70
C HIS A 211 -0.72 9.08 -8.94
N PHE A 212 -1.36 8.49 -9.97
CA PHE A 212 -0.67 8.14 -11.20
C PHE A 212 -0.03 9.35 -11.87
N GLN A 213 1.24 9.22 -12.25
CA GLN A 213 1.98 10.27 -12.95
C GLN A 213 2.12 9.90 -14.43
N GLU A 214 1.67 10.79 -15.33
CA GLU A 214 1.80 10.58 -16.79
C GLU A 214 3.25 10.71 -17.27
N LYS A 215 4.06 11.54 -16.61
CA LYS A 215 5.47 11.77 -16.95
C LYS A 215 6.37 11.16 -15.90
N SER A 216 7.43 10.47 -16.35
CA SER A 216 8.51 10.05 -15.48
C SER A 216 9.26 11.27 -14.90
N PRO A 217 9.91 11.13 -13.74
CA PRO A 217 10.80 12.15 -13.17
C PRO A 217 11.96 12.52 -14.08
#